data_AF-A0A248KJ76-F1
#
_entry.id   AF-A0A248KJ76-F1
#
_cell.length_a   1.000
_cell.length_b   1.000
_cell.length_c   1.000
_cell.angle_alpha   90.00
_cell.angle_beta   90.00
_cell.angle_gamma   90.00
#
_symmetry.space_group_name_H-M   'P 1'
#
loop_
_entity.id
_entity.type
_entity.pdbx_description
1 polymer ?
#
loop_
_entity_poly.entity_id
_entity_poly.type
_entity_poly.pdbx_seq_one_letter_code
_entity_poly.pdbx_strand_id
1 'polypeptide(L)'
;MDIWEEVKAKGAKLHIVDLGMTLDDKPMTNFYVTIMAAVSELERGMIRERQKEGIALAKEKGVYSGVGRKANTEKHEQIIKLREKGIPVDEIAKLVGVNRRTVFRVCNKVKGVN
;
A
#
# COMPACT_ATOMS: atom_id res chain seq x y z
N MET A 1 -2.50 7.93 18.02
CA MET A 1 -2.73 8.79 19.19
C MET A 1 -2.63 10.22 18.71
N ASP A 2 -3.60 11.07 19.07
CA ASP A 2 -3.65 12.47 18.64
C ASP A 2 -2.52 13.27 19.32
N ILE A 3 -1.82 14.12 18.56
CA ILE A 3 -0.65 14.90 19.03
C ILE A 3 -1.06 15.81 20.20
N TRP A 4 -2.28 16.36 20.15
CA TRP A 4 -2.79 17.23 21.21
C TRP A 4 -2.93 16.51 22.55
N GLU A 5 -3.46 15.30 22.55
CA GLU A 5 -3.65 14.51 23.77
C GLU A 5 -2.31 14.16 24.45
N GLU A 6 -1.25 13.95 23.67
CA GLU A 6 0.09 13.73 24.22
C GLU A 6 0.67 14.99 24.88
N VAL A 7 0.52 16.16 24.24
CA VAL A 7 0.97 17.44 24.79
C VAL A 7 0.21 17.76 26.09
N LYS A 8 -1.11 17.54 26.09
CA LYS A 8 -1.97 17.72 27.25
C LYS A 8 -1.59 16.79 28.40
N ALA A 9 -1.33 15.51 28.13
CA ALA A 9 -0.90 14.55 29.14
C ALA A 9 0.40 14.93 29.85
N LYS A 10 1.28 15.69 29.16
CA LYS A 10 2.54 16.22 29.71
C LYS A 10 2.37 17.54 30.47
N GLY A 11 1.14 18.08 30.58
CA GLY A 11 0.87 19.38 31.20
C GLY A 11 1.42 20.57 30.39
N ALA A 12 1.78 20.36 29.12
CA ALA A 12 2.32 21.37 28.24
C ALA A 12 1.20 22.08 27.45
N LYS A 13 1.52 23.24 26.89
CA LYS A 13 0.64 24.01 25.99
C LYS A 13 1.21 23.98 24.59
N LEU A 14 0.34 23.92 23.57
CA LEU A 14 0.76 23.98 22.18
C LEU A 14 0.50 25.39 21.63
N HIS A 15 1.55 26.09 21.22
CA HIS A 15 1.43 27.38 20.55
C HIS A 15 1.49 27.19 19.04
N ILE A 16 0.40 27.50 18.35
CA ILE A 16 0.33 27.49 16.89
C ILE A 16 0.63 28.91 16.41
N VAL A 17 1.88 29.12 15.99
CA VAL A 17 2.42 30.44 15.65
C VAL A 17 1.61 31.12 14.54
N ASP A 18 1.31 30.39 13.46
CA ASP A 18 0.61 30.94 12.29
C ASP A 18 -0.85 31.34 12.58
N LEU A 19 -1.49 30.66 13.54
CA LEU A 19 -2.86 30.96 13.96
C LEU A 19 -2.92 31.94 15.14
N GLY A 20 -1.78 32.30 15.72
CA GLY A 20 -1.71 33.07 16.97
C GLY A 20 -2.48 32.43 18.13
N MET A 21 -2.71 31.11 18.07
CA MET A 21 -3.56 30.37 19.00
C MET A 21 -2.71 29.52 19.94
N THR A 22 -3.15 29.42 21.19
CA THR A 22 -2.59 28.47 22.16
C THR A 22 -3.62 27.43 22.48
N LEU A 23 -3.30 26.15 22.26
CA LEU A 23 -4.08 25.06 22.82
C LEU A 23 -3.65 24.86 24.29
N ASP A 24 -4.60 25.08 25.20
CA ASP A 24 -4.51 24.83 26.63
C ASP A 24 -5.67 23.94 27.13
N ASP A 25 -5.65 23.51 28.39
CA ASP A 25 -6.75 22.69 28.94
C ASP A 25 -7.96 23.54 29.39
N LYS A 26 -8.48 24.36 28.47
CA LYS A 26 -9.70 25.16 28.68
C LYS A 26 -10.86 24.66 27.82
N PRO A 27 -12.12 24.91 28.23
CA PRO A 27 -13.29 24.47 27.47
C PRO A 27 -13.30 24.91 26.00
N MET A 28 -12.91 26.16 25.72
CA MET A 28 -12.84 26.69 24.35
C MET A 28 -11.83 25.93 23.49
N THR A 29 -10.63 25.67 24.00
CA THR A 29 -9.61 24.88 23.30
C THR A 29 -10.12 23.48 23.00
N ASN A 30 -10.68 22.80 23.99
CA ASN A 30 -11.21 21.44 23.81
C ASN A 30 -12.32 21.40 22.74
N PHE A 31 -13.18 22.42 22.70
CA PHE A 31 -14.19 22.58 21.66
C PHE A 31 -13.58 22.77 20.26
N TYR A 32 -12.60 23.66 20.11
CA TYR A 32 -11.90 23.88 18.85
C TYR A 32 -11.21 22.61 18.33
N VAL A 33 -10.48 21.91 19.21
CA VAL A 33 -9.82 20.64 18.84
C VAL A 33 -10.85 19.62 18.38
N THR A 34 -11.97 19.50 19.08
CA THR A 34 -13.04 18.56 18.71
C THR A 34 -13.62 18.86 17.32
N ILE A 35 -13.88 20.13 17.02
CA ILE A 35 -14.35 20.53 15.68
C ILE A 35 -13.31 20.19 14.62
N MET A 36 -12.04 20.52 14.86
CA MET A 36 -10.98 20.25 13.89
C MET A 36 -10.75 18.75 13.66
N ALA A 37 -10.89 17.94 14.71
CA ALA A 37 -10.87 16.49 14.60
C ALA A 37 -12.03 15.97 13.73
N ALA A 38 -13.25 16.46 13.97
CA ALA A 38 -14.44 16.10 13.18
C ALA A 38 -14.31 16.53 11.70
N VAL A 39 -13.83 17.75 11.44
CA VAL A 39 -13.55 18.24 10.07
C VAL A 39 -12.50 17.36 9.39
N SER A 40 -11.41 17.03 10.09
CA SER A 40 -10.35 16.17 9.56
C SER A 40 -10.87 14.77 9.19
N GLU A 41 -11.80 14.21 9.98
CA GLU A 41 -12.45 12.94 9.67
C GLU A 41 -13.36 13.03 8.44
N LEU A 42 -14.14 14.10 8.33
CA LEU A 42 -15.00 14.37 7.19
C LEU A 42 -14.19 14.51 5.89
N GLU A 43 -13.10 15.30 5.90
CA GLU A 43 -12.21 15.45 4.75
C GLU A 43 -11.58 14.11 4.32
N ARG A 44 -11.09 13.32 5.29
CA ARG A 44 -10.57 11.97 5.02
C ARG A 44 -11.62 11.07 4.38
N GLY A 45 -12.88 11.16 4.84
CA GLY A 45 -14.01 10.45 4.26
C GLY A 45 -14.23 10.82 2.80
N MET A 46 -14.35 12.12 2.52
CA MET A 46 -14.57 12.63 1.15
C MET A 46 -13.44 12.28 0.19
N ILE A 47 -12.18 12.35 0.63
CA ILE A 47 -11.02 11.95 -0.19
C ILE A 47 -11.12 10.48 -0.58
N ARG A 48 -11.47 9.60 0.37
CA ARG A 48 -11.63 8.16 0.11
C ARG A 48 -12.79 7.86 -0.82
N GLU A 49 -13.90 8.58 -0.70
CA GLU A 49 -15.05 8.43 -1.58
C GLU A 49 -14.68 8.76 -3.03
N ARG A 50 -14.10 9.96 -3.26
CA ARG A 50 -13.61 10.36 -4.59
C ARG A 50 -12.54 9.41 -5.14
N GLN A 51 -11.66 8.91 -4.28
CA GLN A 51 -10.65 7.93 -4.69
C GLN A 51 -11.29 6.63 -5.15
N LYS A 52 -12.32 6.13 -4.45
CA LYS A 52 -13.05 4.92 -4.84
C LYS A 52 -13.73 5.11 -6.20
N GLU A 53 -14.39 6.25 -6.41
CA GLU A 53 -15.00 6.60 -7.71
C GLU A 53 -13.97 6.63 -8.83
N GLY A 54 -12.84 7.30 -8.61
CA GLY A 54 -11.75 7.36 -9.58
C GLY A 54 -11.16 5.99 -9.90
N ILE A 55 -10.98 5.13 -8.88
CA ILE A 55 -10.53 3.74 -9.07
C ILE A 55 -11.56 2.93 -9.85
N ALA A 56 -12.86 3.08 -9.57
CA ALA A 56 -13.93 2.38 -10.29
C ALA A 56 -13.90 2.74 -11.78
N LEU A 57 -13.84 4.04 -12.10
CA LEU A 57 -13.75 4.52 -13.47
C LEU A 57 -12.47 4.04 -14.18
N ALA A 58 -11.34 4.05 -13.47
CA ALA A 58 -10.07 3.58 -14.03
C ALA A 58 -10.03 2.05 -14.23
N LYS A 59 -10.74 1.28 -13.40
CA LYS A 59 -10.95 -0.16 -13.61
C LYS A 59 -11.82 -0.43 -14.83
N GLU A 60 -12.91 0.30 -14.98
CA GLU A 60 -13.79 0.23 -16.17
C GLU A 60 -13.01 0.56 -17.45
N LYS A 61 -12.15 1.58 -17.40
CA LYS A 61 -11.23 1.95 -18.49
C LYS A 61 -10.05 0.98 -18.69
N GLY A 62 -9.95 -0.08 -17.89
CA GLY A 62 -8.88 -1.09 -18.00
C GLY A 62 -7.48 -0.61 -17.59
N VAL A 63 -7.35 0.56 -16.97
CA VAL A 63 -6.06 1.10 -16.50
C VAL A 63 -5.46 0.19 -15.43
N TYR A 64 -6.29 -0.28 -14.51
CA TYR A 64 -5.93 -1.29 -13.51
C TYR A 64 -6.12 -2.70 -14.07
N SER A 65 -5.47 -3.00 -15.21
CA SER A 65 -5.34 -4.37 -15.68
C SER A 65 -4.41 -5.10 -14.71
N GLY A 66 -4.98 -5.93 -13.82
CA GLY A 66 -4.34 -6.55 -12.67
C GLY A 66 -3.22 -7.55 -12.95
N VAL A 67 -2.42 -7.34 -13.99
CA VAL A 67 -1.20 -8.10 -14.23
C VAL A 67 -0.08 -7.28 -13.60
N GLY A 68 0.30 -7.64 -12.36
CA GLY A 68 1.61 -7.25 -11.83
C GLY A 68 2.72 -7.52 -12.85
N ARG A 69 3.90 -6.90 -12.71
CA ARG A 69 5.06 -6.98 -13.65
C ARG A 69 4.89 -8.04 -14.74
N LYS A 70 4.67 -7.61 -15.99
CA LYS A 70 4.57 -8.50 -17.16
C LYS A 70 5.61 -9.62 -17.01
N ALA A 71 5.12 -10.86 -17.01
CA ALA A 71 5.97 -12.03 -16.92
C ALA A 71 7.07 -11.92 -18.00
N ASN A 72 8.33 -12.10 -17.61
CA ASN A 72 9.41 -12.22 -18.58
C ASN A 72 9.27 -13.61 -19.22
N THR A 73 8.64 -13.65 -20.39
CA THR A 73 8.32 -14.87 -21.14
C THR A 73 9.57 -15.67 -21.48
N GLU A 74 10.66 -14.99 -21.86
CA GLU A 74 11.95 -15.62 -22.17
C GLU A 74 12.54 -16.38 -20.98
N LYS A 75 12.57 -15.74 -19.80
CA LYS A 75 13.03 -16.40 -18.56
C LYS A 75 12.11 -17.55 -18.16
N HIS A 76 10.80 -17.45 -18.42
CA HIS A 76 9.86 -18.53 -18.14
C HIS A 76 10.13 -19.75 -19.03
N GLU A 77 10.37 -19.56 -20.33
CA GLU A 77 10.72 -20.64 -21.25
C GLU A 77 12.04 -21.33 -20.87
N GLN A 78 13.05 -20.55 -20.47
CA GLN A 78 14.31 -21.10 -19.97
C GLN A 78 14.11 -21.96 -18.72
N ILE A 79 13.31 -21.48 -17.76
CA ILE A 79 12.96 -22.24 -16.56
C ILE A 79 12.28 -23.58 -16.91
N ILE A 80 11.33 -23.57 -17.85
CA ILE A 80 10.60 -24.78 -18.27
C ILE A 80 11.56 -25.79 -18.91
N LYS A 81 12.36 -25.37 -19.89
CA LYS A 81 13.34 -26.23 -20.58
C LYS A 81 14.35 -26.84 -19.61
N LEU A 82 14.86 -26.07 -18.66
CA LEU A 82 15.80 -26.57 -17.65
C LEU A 82 15.12 -27.54 -16.68
N ARG A 83 13.84 -27.31 -16.36
CA ARG A 83 13.07 -28.20 -15.50
C ARG A 83 12.75 -29.53 -16.18
N GLU A 84 12.42 -29.53 -17.47
CA GLU A 84 12.21 -30.72 -18.29
C GLU A 84 13.48 -31.58 -18.39
N LYS A 85 14.65 -30.94 -18.41
CA LYS A 85 15.96 -31.61 -18.34
C LYS A 85 16.30 -32.19 -16.97
N GLY A 86 15.41 -32.08 -15.97
CA GLY A 86 15.59 -32.65 -14.63
C GLY A 86 16.47 -31.83 -13.68
N ILE A 87 16.83 -30.59 -14.05
CA ILE A 87 17.72 -29.75 -13.22
C ILE A 87 17.02 -29.33 -11.92
N PRO A 88 17.72 -29.32 -10.77
CA PRO A 88 17.17 -28.89 -9.50
C PRO A 88 16.83 -27.38 -9.49
N VAL A 89 15.75 -27.03 -8.79
CA VAL A 89 15.16 -25.66 -8.77
C VAL A 89 16.17 -24.59 -8.34
N ASP A 90 17.06 -24.91 -7.40
CA ASP A 90 18.06 -23.98 -6.87
C ASP A 90 19.15 -23.64 -7.90
N GLU A 91 19.47 -24.58 -8.79
CA GLU A 91 20.43 -24.38 -9.86
C GLU A 91 19.80 -23.59 -11.02
N ILE A 92 18.54 -23.89 -11.35
CA ILE A 92 17.75 -23.12 -12.33
C ILE A 92 17.64 -21.64 -11.90
N ALA A 93 17.39 -21.39 -10.62
CA ALA A 93 17.30 -20.03 -10.07
C ALA A 93 18.60 -19.24 -10.28
N LYS A 94 19.76 -19.88 -10.09
CA LYS A 94 21.09 -19.28 -10.33
C LYS A 94 21.35 -19.05 -11.81
N LEU A 95 21.09 -20.05 -12.66
CA LEU A 95 21.34 -19.99 -14.11
C LEU A 95 20.50 -18.93 -14.83
N VAL A 96 19.23 -18.78 -14.44
CA VAL A 96 18.29 -17.83 -15.07
C VAL A 96 18.30 -16.45 -14.37
N GLY A 97 18.97 -16.34 -13.23
CA GLY A 97 19.06 -15.12 -12.43
C GLY A 97 17.68 -14.69 -11.90
N VAL A 98 16.97 -15.59 -11.25
CA VAL A 98 15.63 -15.35 -10.67
C VAL A 98 15.52 -15.96 -9.27
N ASN A 99 14.62 -15.42 -8.44
CA ASN A 99 14.33 -16.01 -7.14
C ASN A 99 13.72 -17.42 -7.30
N ARG A 100 14.07 -18.36 -6.42
CA ARG A 100 13.50 -19.71 -6.32
C ARG A 100 11.96 -19.72 -6.37
N ARG A 101 11.30 -18.74 -5.72
CA ARG A 101 9.83 -18.56 -5.75
C ARG A 101 9.30 -18.31 -7.16
N THR A 102 10.04 -17.61 -8.01
CA THR A 102 9.69 -17.41 -9.42
C THR A 102 9.76 -18.73 -10.19
N VAL A 103 10.79 -19.54 -9.97
CA VAL A 103 10.93 -20.86 -10.60
C VAL A 103 9.75 -21.77 -10.23
N PHE A 104 9.43 -21.89 -8.94
CA PHE A 104 8.26 -22.67 -8.48
C PHE A 104 6.95 -22.16 -9.07
N ARG A 105 6.72 -20.84 -9.07
CA ARG A 105 5.51 -20.23 -9.63
C ARG A 105 5.36 -20.55 -11.11
N VAL A 106 6.45 -20.47 -11.89
CA VAL A 106 6.45 -20.79 -13.32
C VAL A 106 6.16 -22.28 -13.53
N CYS A 107 6.86 -23.17 -12.83
CA CYS A 107 6.65 -24.61 -12.96
C CYS A 107 5.23 -25.04 -12.53
N ASN A 108 4.67 -24.44 -11.46
CA ASN A 108 3.32 -24.74 -11.01
C ASN A 108 2.26 -24.21 -11.99
N LYS A 109 2.49 -23.05 -12.62
CA LYS A 109 1.59 -22.51 -13.66
C LYS A 109 1.54 -23.39 -14.91
N VAL A 110 2.65 -24.05 -15.24
CA VAL A 110 2.76 -24.96 -16.40
C VAL A 110 2.18 -26.35 -16.07
N LYS A 111 2.33 -26.81 -14.82
CA LYS A 111 1.76 -28.07 -14.33
C LYS A 111 0.26 -27.98 -14.00
N GLY A 112 -0.35 -26.80 -14.08
CA GLY A 112 -1.72 -26.53 -13.62
C GLY A 112 -2.50 -25.59 -14.54
N VAL A 113 -2.83 -26.08 -15.75
CA VAL A 113 -4.21 -26.09 -16.27
C VAL A 113 -4.60 -27.57 -16.34
N ASN A 114 -5.01 -28.09 -15.19
CA ASN A 114 -5.87 -29.26 -14.97
C ASN A 114 -6.47 -29.08 -13.58
#